data_AF-A0A1E9C6K6-F1
#
_entry.id   AF-A0A1E9C6K6-F1
#
_cell.length_a   1.000
_cell.length_b   1.000
_cell.length_c   1.000
_cell.angle_alpha   90.00
_cell.angle_beta   90.00
_cell.angle_gamma   90.00
#
_symmetry.space_group_name_H-M   'P 1'
#
loop_
_entity.id
_entity.type
_entity.pdbx_description
1 polymer ?
#
loop_
_entity_poly.entity_id
_entity_poly.type
_entity_poly.pdbx_seq_one_letter_code
_entity_poly.pdbx_strand_id
1 'polypeptide(L)'
;MTLFVNTPKITDGEVEELFSAGMSLLSCKAFPAAYLCFNRIPNKDFRLLYNKALCCFMVKWHDECYRLLCEAERLMSGGDVIRMAELPEAFLRYDYDEGHPFYPMPHGIPVSLAYRQLLRLKAETAFKLHLYSEVKAISGRLGGKYRHIEELILKIGNNDL
;
A
#
# COMPACT_ATOMS: atom_id res chain seq x y z
N MET A 1 40.51 15.01 6.93
CA MET A 1 40.21 14.32 5.66
C MET A 1 38.74 13.95 5.65
N THR A 2 37.93 14.72 4.92
CA THR A 2 36.51 14.45 4.70
C THR A 2 36.36 13.41 3.59
N LEU A 3 35.95 12.20 3.94
CA LEU A 3 35.53 11.18 2.98
C LEU A 3 34.15 11.59 2.45
N PHE A 4 34.14 12.31 1.32
CA PHE A 4 32.94 12.41 0.50
C PHE A 4 32.68 11.03 -0.11
N VAL A 5 31.80 10.26 0.53
CA VAL A 5 31.23 9.07 -0.09
C VAL A 5 30.33 9.56 -1.22
N ASN A 6 30.89 9.72 -2.41
CA ASN A 6 30.13 9.87 -3.65
C ASN A 6 29.41 8.55 -3.90
N THR A 7 28.26 8.38 -3.24
CA THR A 7 27.32 7.33 -3.63
C THR A 7 26.89 7.68 -5.07
N PRO A 8 27.03 6.75 -6.04
CA PRO A 8 26.58 7.01 -7.40
C PRO A 8 25.11 7.44 -7.36
N LYS A 9 24.82 8.67 -7.79
CA LYS A 9 23.43 9.09 -8.00
C LYS A 9 22.94 8.35 -9.22
N ILE A 10 21.98 7.45 -9.02
CA ILE A 10 21.29 6.82 -10.14
C ILE A 10 20.54 7.88 -10.95
N THR A 11 20.53 7.69 -12.26
CA THR A 11 19.84 8.55 -13.22
C THR A 11 18.32 8.33 -13.16
N ASP A 12 17.55 9.29 -13.67
CA ASP A 12 16.08 9.15 -13.77
C ASP A 12 15.69 7.95 -14.66
N GLY A 13 16.49 7.63 -15.68
CA GLY A 13 16.29 6.43 -16.50
C GLY A 13 16.46 5.13 -15.71
N GLU A 14 17.53 5.04 -14.89
CA GLU A 14 17.74 3.89 -14.00
C GLU A 14 16.65 3.76 -12.92
N VAL A 15 16.08 4.88 -12.44
CA VAL A 15 14.94 4.88 -11.51
C VAL A 15 13.73 4.22 -12.16
N GLU A 16 13.37 4.62 -13.38
CA GLU A 16 12.23 4.05 -14.10
C GLU A 16 12.45 2.56 -14.44
N GLU A 17 13.67 2.17 -14.84
CA GLU A 17 14.02 0.77 -15.07
C GLU A 17 13.89 -0.07 -13.79
N LEU A 18 14.40 0.42 -12.67
CA LEU A 18 14.27 -0.25 -11.37
C LEU A 18 12.80 -0.38 -10.95
N PHE A 19 12.01 0.67 -11.14
CA PHE A 19 10.59 0.65 -10.80
C PHE A 19 9.83 -0.36 -11.67
N SER A 20 10.04 -0.33 -12.98
CA SER A 20 9.43 -1.26 -13.95
C SER A 20 9.81 -2.71 -13.68
N ALA A 21 11.10 -2.98 -13.40
CA ALA A 21 11.57 -4.30 -13.01
C ALA A 21 10.92 -4.77 -11.70
N GLY A 22 10.85 -3.88 -10.69
CA GLY A 22 10.18 -4.17 -9.41
C GLY A 22 8.70 -4.51 -9.59
N MET A 23 7.97 -3.77 -10.43
CA MET A 23 6.56 -4.02 -10.75
C MET A 23 6.35 -5.38 -11.43
N SER A 24 7.22 -5.71 -12.41
CA SER A 24 7.17 -6.99 -13.12
C SER A 24 7.43 -8.16 -12.17
N LEU A 25 8.47 -8.06 -11.34
CA LEU A 25 8.80 -9.06 -10.32
C LEU A 25 7.68 -9.22 -9.29
N LEU A 26 7.09 -8.11 -8.82
CA LEU A 26 6.00 -8.15 -7.86
C LEU A 26 4.75 -8.84 -8.44
N SER A 27 4.42 -8.54 -9.70
CA SER A 27 3.34 -9.21 -10.45
C SER A 27 3.59 -10.71 -10.61
N CYS A 28 4.85 -11.11 -10.80
CA CYS A 28 5.29 -12.50 -10.86
C CYS A 28 5.48 -13.15 -9.47
N LYS A 29 5.09 -12.49 -8.38
CA LYS A 29 5.24 -12.96 -6.99
C LYS A 29 6.68 -13.18 -6.54
N ALA A 30 7.66 -12.58 -7.21
CA ALA A 30 9.08 -12.60 -6.83
C ALA A 30 9.37 -11.49 -5.79
N PHE A 31 8.70 -11.56 -4.62
CA PHE A 31 8.66 -10.48 -3.63
C PHE A 31 10.04 -10.00 -3.15
N PRO A 32 11.02 -10.87 -2.82
CA PRO A 32 12.32 -10.41 -2.37
C PRO A 32 13.08 -9.63 -3.44
N ALA A 33 13.02 -10.09 -4.70
CA ALA A 33 13.67 -9.42 -5.83
C ALA A 33 13.01 -8.07 -6.13
N ALA A 34 11.67 -8.02 -6.12
CA ALA A 34 10.91 -6.79 -6.27
C ALA A 34 11.28 -5.76 -5.18
N TYR A 35 11.33 -6.19 -3.92
CA TYR A 35 11.71 -5.33 -2.80
C TYR A 35 13.11 -4.74 -2.99
N LEU A 36 14.08 -5.53 -3.45
CA LEU A 36 15.44 -5.06 -3.72
C LEU A 36 15.48 -4.02 -4.85
N CYS A 37 14.70 -4.20 -5.93
CA CYS A 37 14.56 -3.19 -6.97
C CYS A 37 14.04 -1.87 -6.40
N PHE A 38 12.94 -1.92 -5.65
CA PHE A 38 12.35 -0.73 -5.03
C PHE A 38 13.27 -0.08 -3.98
N ASN A 39 14.04 -0.87 -3.23
CA ASN A 39 14.91 -0.34 -2.18
C ASN A 39 16.13 0.43 -2.73
N ARG A 40 16.46 0.24 -4.00
CA ARG A 40 17.53 1.00 -4.69
C ARG A 40 17.09 2.38 -5.16
N ILE A 41 15.77 2.66 -5.19
CA ILE A 41 15.24 3.95 -5.63
C ILE A 41 15.33 4.96 -4.45
N PRO A 42 16.05 6.09 -4.61
CA PRO A 42 16.33 7.02 -3.52
C PRO A 42 15.15 7.93 -3.18
N ASN A 43 14.43 8.41 -4.20
CA ASN A 43 13.29 9.29 -4.03
C ASN A 43 12.06 8.48 -3.65
N LYS A 44 11.57 8.68 -2.42
CA LYS A 44 10.42 7.96 -1.88
C LYS A 44 9.14 8.74 -2.15
N ASP A 45 8.32 8.22 -3.04
CA ASP A 45 6.92 8.64 -3.16
C ASP A 45 5.97 7.58 -2.55
N PHE A 46 4.68 7.90 -2.46
CA PHE A 46 3.70 7.00 -1.86
C PHE A 46 3.53 5.68 -2.62
N ARG A 47 3.78 5.65 -3.94
CA ARG A 47 3.64 4.46 -4.79
C ARG A 47 4.79 3.50 -4.54
N LEU A 48 6.01 4.01 -4.51
CA LEU A 48 7.20 3.25 -4.16
C LEU A 48 7.07 2.65 -2.76
N LEU A 49 6.66 3.46 -1.79
CA LEU A 49 6.46 3.01 -0.41
C LEU A 49 5.36 1.94 -0.31
N TYR A 50 4.24 2.13 -1.00
CA TYR A 50 3.18 1.13 -1.08
C TYR A 50 3.68 -0.19 -1.68
N ASN A 51 4.42 -0.15 -2.79
CA ASN A 51 4.92 -1.36 -3.45
C ASN A 51 5.94 -2.11 -2.59
N LYS A 52 6.79 -1.39 -1.85
CA LYS A 52 7.66 -1.99 -0.82
C LYS A 52 6.82 -2.64 0.29
N ALA A 53 5.80 -1.95 0.79
CA ALA A 53 4.92 -2.47 1.83
C ALA A 53 4.18 -3.72 1.36
N LEU A 54 3.73 -3.77 0.11
CA LEU A 54 3.11 -4.94 -0.49
C LEU A 54 4.08 -6.12 -0.53
N CYS A 55 5.35 -5.92 -0.91
CA CYS A 55 6.37 -6.96 -0.81
C CYS A 55 6.49 -7.49 0.64
N CYS A 56 6.55 -6.59 1.63
CA CYS A 56 6.64 -6.95 3.06
C CYS A 56 5.40 -7.74 3.53
N PHE A 57 4.20 -7.32 3.12
CA PHE A 57 2.96 -8.02 3.46
C PHE A 57 2.97 -9.47 2.94
N MET A 58 3.38 -9.66 1.68
CA MET A 58 3.38 -10.97 1.04
C MET A 58 4.35 -11.96 1.70
N VAL A 59 5.41 -11.46 2.35
CA VAL A 59 6.37 -12.28 3.12
C VAL A 59 6.10 -12.27 4.63
N LYS A 60 4.93 -11.78 5.07
CA LYS A 60 4.49 -11.70 6.47
C LYS A 60 5.34 -10.81 7.39
N TRP A 61 6.08 -9.85 6.82
CA TRP A 61 6.79 -8.84 7.60
C TRP A 61 5.88 -7.66 7.92
N HIS A 62 4.89 -7.91 8.79
CA HIS A 62 3.79 -6.97 9.01
C HIS A 62 4.22 -5.64 9.65
N ASP A 63 5.21 -5.64 10.55
CA ASP A 63 5.69 -4.40 11.19
C ASP A 63 6.26 -3.40 10.16
N GLU A 64 7.12 -3.87 9.26
CA GLU A 64 7.72 -3.04 8.22
C GLU A 64 6.67 -2.65 7.16
N CYS A 65 5.76 -3.56 6.83
CA CYS A 65 4.61 -3.25 5.98
C CYS A 65 3.81 -2.08 6.56
N TYR A 66 3.42 -2.15 7.84
CA TYR A 66 2.64 -1.11 8.49
C TYR A 66 3.39 0.23 8.56
N ARG A 67 4.68 0.19 8.91
CA ARG A 67 5.54 1.39 8.95
C ARG A 67 5.59 2.09 7.59
N LEU A 68 5.79 1.33 6.51
CA LEU A 68 5.84 1.86 5.14
C LEU A 68 4.48 2.41 4.70
N LEU A 69 3.36 1.77 5.06
CA LEU A 69 2.02 2.26 4.76
C LEU A 69 1.70 3.58 5.48
N CYS A 70 2.08 3.71 6.75
CA CYS A 70 1.98 4.97 7.49
C CYS A 70 2.85 6.09 6.88
N GLU A 71 4.01 5.76 6.31
CA GLU A 71 4.85 6.73 5.59
C GLU A 71 4.22 7.14 4.27
N ALA A 72 3.73 6.18 3.48
CA ALA A 72 3.04 6.41 2.22
C ALA A 72 1.79 7.29 2.41
N GLU A 73 0.96 6.97 3.41
CA GLU A 73 -0.25 7.71 3.73
C GLU A 73 0.03 9.18 4.07
N ARG A 74 1.07 9.45 4.87
CA ARG A 74 1.47 10.83 5.21
C ARG A 74 1.85 11.65 3.99
N LEU A 75 2.41 11.03 2.94
CA LEU A 75 2.69 11.70 1.67
C LEU A 75 1.42 12.00 0.86
N MET A 76 0.30 11.33 1.16
CA MET A 76 -0.99 11.54 0.49
C MET A 76 -1.88 12.56 1.21
N SER A 77 -1.76 12.70 2.53
CA SER A 77 -2.61 13.54 3.40
C SER A 77 -2.52 15.06 3.18
N GLY A 78 -1.80 15.53 2.15
CA GLY A 78 -1.63 16.95 1.81
C GLY A 78 -2.50 17.46 0.64
N GLY A 79 -3.37 16.63 0.05
CA GLY A 79 -4.29 17.03 -1.02
C GLY A 79 -5.74 16.99 -0.58
N ASP A 80 -6.54 17.95 -1.07
CA ASP A 80 -7.99 18.07 -0.89
C ASP A 80 -8.66 16.72 -0.69
N VAL A 81 -9.42 16.59 0.41
CA VAL A 81 -10.28 15.46 0.81
C VAL A 81 -10.52 14.59 -0.41
N ILE A 82 -9.78 13.49 -0.51
CA ILE A 82 -9.80 12.60 -1.67
C ILE A 82 -11.26 12.24 -1.90
N ARG A 83 -11.91 12.96 -2.83
CA ARG A 83 -13.27 12.66 -3.24
C ARG A 83 -13.12 11.28 -3.84
N MET A 84 -13.67 10.30 -3.12
CA MET A 84 -13.73 8.92 -3.54
C MET A 84 -14.17 8.95 -5.01
N ALA A 85 -13.27 8.58 -5.92
CA ALA A 85 -13.47 8.66 -7.36
C ALA A 85 -14.90 8.27 -7.77
N GLU A 86 -15.47 9.03 -8.70
CA GLU A 86 -16.73 8.74 -9.38
C GLU A 86 -16.54 7.51 -10.30
N LEU A 87 -16.37 6.34 -9.70
CA LEU A 87 -16.57 5.09 -10.41
C LEU A 87 -18.07 4.87 -10.59
N PRO A 88 -18.53 4.41 -11.76
CA PRO A 88 -19.90 3.92 -11.91
C PRO A 88 -20.24 2.89 -10.84
N GLU A 89 -21.48 2.90 -10.37
CA GLU A 89 -21.97 2.06 -9.26
C GLU A 89 -21.65 0.57 -9.45
N ALA A 90 -21.69 0.06 -10.69
CA ALA A 90 -21.32 -1.33 -10.99
C ALA A 90 -19.86 -1.66 -10.61
N PHE A 91 -18.91 -0.76 -10.89
CA PHE A 91 -17.51 -0.95 -10.52
C PHE A 91 -17.29 -0.79 -9.02
N LEU A 92 -18.05 0.10 -8.35
CA LEU A 92 -18.00 0.23 -6.90
C LEU A 92 -18.46 -1.05 -6.20
N ARG A 93 -19.57 -1.64 -6.63
CA ARG A 93 -20.06 -2.92 -6.08
C ARG A 93 -19.04 -4.03 -6.25
N TYR A 94 -18.45 -4.13 -7.44
CA TYR A 94 -17.36 -5.08 -7.69
C TYR A 94 -16.20 -4.85 -6.72
N ASP A 95 -15.73 -3.61 -6.55
CA ASP A 95 -14.60 -3.27 -5.67
C ASP A 95 -14.90 -3.50 -4.16
N TYR A 96 -16.15 -3.29 -3.75
CA TYR A 96 -16.61 -3.54 -2.37
C TYR A 96 -16.71 -5.02 -2.03
N ASP A 97 -17.15 -5.83 -3.00
CA ASP A 97 -17.37 -7.26 -2.84
C ASP A 97 -16.09 -8.08 -3.05
N GLU A 98 -15.14 -7.55 -3.83
CA GLU A 98 -13.80 -8.11 -4.02
C GLU A 98 -13.02 -8.11 -2.69
N GLY A 99 -12.71 -9.30 -2.21
CA GLY A 99 -11.99 -9.51 -0.96
C GLY A 99 -10.75 -10.36 -1.11
N HIS A 100 -9.92 -10.27 -2.15
CA HIS A 100 -8.81 -9.30 -2.18
C HIS A 100 -7.89 -9.54 -3.40
N PRO A 101 -7.56 -8.51 -4.18
CA PRO A 101 -6.29 -8.48 -4.90
C PRO A 101 -5.48 -7.26 -4.44
N PHE A 102 -4.54 -7.47 -3.53
CA PHE A 102 -3.49 -6.47 -3.35
C PHE A 102 -2.59 -6.48 -4.58
N TYR A 103 -2.71 -5.46 -5.42
CA TYR A 103 -1.98 -5.37 -6.68
C TYR A 103 -0.90 -4.27 -6.62
N PRO A 104 0.18 -4.42 -7.41
CA PRO A 104 1.21 -3.38 -7.57
C PRO A 104 0.62 -2.04 -8.01
N MET A 105 1.07 -0.95 -7.40
CA MET A 105 0.62 0.41 -7.69
C MET A 105 1.50 1.06 -8.78
N PRO A 106 1.00 1.27 -10.01
CA PRO A 106 1.77 1.91 -11.07
C PRO A 106 1.85 3.44 -10.89
N HIS A 107 2.83 4.09 -11.55
CA HIS A 107 2.99 5.55 -11.48
C HIS A 107 1.74 6.35 -11.89
N GLY A 108 1.03 5.89 -12.93
CA GLY A 108 -0.14 6.59 -13.48
C GLY A 108 -1.48 6.34 -12.78
N ILE A 109 -1.49 5.66 -11.63
CA ILE A 109 -2.76 5.39 -10.93
C ILE A 109 -3.41 6.70 -10.44
N PRO A 110 -4.74 6.86 -10.56
CA PRO A 110 -5.45 7.96 -9.92
C PRO A 110 -5.23 7.95 -8.40
N VAL A 111 -4.88 9.10 -7.81
CA VAL A 111 -4.54 9.24 -6.38
C VAL A 111 -5.67 8.73 -5.48
N SER A 112 -6.93 8.92 -5.87
CA SER A 112 -8.08 8.43 -5.14
C SER A 112 -8.19 6.90 -5.10
N LEU A 113 -7.83 6.22 -6.19
CA LEU A 113 -7.75 4.75 -6.23
C LEU A 113 -6.54 4.25 -5.44
N ALA A 114 -5.39 4.93 -5.56
CA ALA A 114 -4.21 4.61 -4.77
C ALA A 114 -4.48 4.67 -3.26
N TYR A 115 -5.21 5.69 -2.81
CA TYR A 115 -5.50 5.89 -1.40
C TYR A 115 -6.44 4.80 -0.87
N ARG A 116 -7.49 4.45 -1.61
CA ARG A 116 -8.36 3.31 -1.27
C ARG A 116 -7.54 2.03 -1.13
N GLN A 117 -6.69 1.75 -2.11
CA GLN A 117 -5.85 0.56 -2.14
C GLN A 117 -4.84 0.52 -0.98
N LEU A 118 -4.25 1.67 -0.64
CA LEU A 118 -3.38 1.83 0.51
C LEU A 118 -4.13 1.49 1.81
N LEU A 119 -5.31 2.07 2.01
CA LEU A 119 -6.10 1.87 3.22
C LEU A 119 -6.55 0.41 3.39
N ARG A 120 -6.95 -0.25 2.30
CA ARG A 120 -7.31 -1.68 2.33
C ARG A 120 -6.15 -2.55 2.81
N LEU A 121 -4.95 -2.37 2.24
CA LEU A 121 -3.76 -3.11 2.68
C LEU A 121 -3.39 -2.77 4.12
N LYS A 122 -3.50 -1.49 4.51
CA LYS A 122 -3.23 -1.04 5.88
C LYS A 122 -4.20 -1.66 6.90
N ALA A 123 -5.48 -1.85 6.55
CA ALA A 123 -6.46 -2.50 7.41
C ALA A 123 -6.11 -3.98 7.65
N GLU A 124 -5.77 -4.74 6.61
CA GLU A 124 -5.31 -6.13 6.75
C GLU A 124 -4.04 -6.21 7.61
N THR A 125 -3.03 -5.40 7.31
CA THR A 125 -1.78 -5.37 8.08
C THR A 125 -2.02 -4.99 9.55
N ALA A 126 -2.85 -3.97 9.80
CA ALA A 126 -3.24 -3.55 11.15
C ALA A 126 -3.94 -4.69 11.90
N PHE A 127 -4.84 -5.42 11.25
CA PHE A 127 -5.49 -6.59 11.84
C PHE A 127 -4.48 -7.68 12.21
N LYS A 128 -3.50 -7.98 11.35
CA LYS A 128 -2.42 -8.94 11.65
C LYS A 128 -1.53 -8.51 12.82
N LEU A 129 -1.47 -7.21 13.10
CA LEU A 129 -0.74 -6.62 14.23
C LEU A 129 -1.62 -6.35 15.46
N HIS A 130 -2.88 -6.80 15.45
CA HIS A 130 -3.85 -6.56 16.53
C HIS A 130 -4.16 -5.07 16.79
N LEU A 131 -3.94 -4.20 15.81
CA LEU A 131 -4.23 -2.76 15.88
C LEU A 131 -5.70 -2.49 15.53
N TYR A 132 -6.62 -3.04 16.33
CA TYR A 132 -8.05 -3.07 16.02
C TYR A 132 -8.74 -1.71 15.94
N SER A 133 -8.26 -0.73 16.70
CA SER A 133 -8.73 0.67 16.59
C SER A 133 -8.42 1.26 15.21
N GLU A 134 -7.25 0.95 14.65
CA GLU A 134 -6.85 1.38 13.31
C GLU A 134 -7.74 0.75 12.24
N VAL A 135 -8.06 -0.55 12.36
CA VAL A 135 -8.98 -1.24 11.44
C VAL A 135 -10.35 -0.55 11.40
N LYS A 136 -10.90 -0.24 12.57
CA LYS A 136 -12.19 0.48 12.70
C LYS A 136 -12.11 1.91 12.13
N ALA A 137 -11.02 2.63 12.41
CA ALA A 137 -10.80 3.97 11.86
C ALA A 137 -10.70 3.96 10.32
N ILE A 138 -10.01 2.98 9.75
CA ILE A 138 -9.91 2.81 8.29
C ILE A 138 -11.27 2.47 7.67
N SER A 139 -12.04 1.54 8.27
CA SER A 139 -13.41 1.25 7.81
C SER A 139 -14.27 2.52 7.75
N GLY A 140 -14.25 3.33 8.81
CA GLY A 140 -14.97 4.61 8.84
C GLY A 140 -14.58 5.56 7.70
N ARG A 141 -13.28 5.65 7.39
CA ARG A 141 -12.76 6.47 6.29
C ARG A 141 -13.13 5.93 4.91
N LEU A 142 -13.33 4.63 4.79
CA LEU A 142 -13.80 3.95 3.58
C LEU A 142 -15.33 3.84 3.51
N GLY A 143 -16.04 4.36 4.52
CA GLY A 143 -17.49 4.40 4.60
C GLY A 143 -18.16 3.07 4.97
N GLY A 144 -17.43 2.10 5.52
CA GLY A 144 -17.98 0.80 5.95
C GLY A 144 -18.51 -0.07 4.81
N LYS A 145 -17.92 0.06 3.60
CA LYS A 145 -18.45 -0.59 2.39
C LYS A 145 -17.67 -1.82 1.93
N TYR A 146 -16.41 -1.94 2.30
CA TYR A 146 -15.55 -3.01 1.80
C TYR A 146 -15.74 -4.28 2.63
N ARG A 147 -16.38 -5.30 2.03
CA ARG A 147 -16.76 -6.54 2.70
C ARG A 147 -15.61 -7.16 3.49
N HIS A 148 -14.42 -7.23 2.89
CA HIS A 148 -13.27 -7.83 3.55
C HIS A 148 -12.86 -7.13 4.84
N ILE A 149 -12.93 -5.80 4.92
CA ILE A 149 -12.60 -5.05 6.15
C ILE A 149 -13.68 -5.25 7.20
N GLU A 150 -14.94 -5.25 6.80
CA GLU A 150 -16.05 -5.50 7.72
C GLU A 150 -15.99 -6.92 8.30
N GLU A 151 -15.57 -7.92 7.51
CA GLU A 151 -15.28 -9.27 8.00
C GLU A 151 -14.14 -9.30 9.03
N LEU A 152 -13.10 -8.46 8.87
CA LEU A 152 -12.06 -8.31 9.89
C LEU A 152 -12.66 -7.75 11.19
N ILE A 153 -13.52 -6.72 11.10
CA ILE A 153 -14.17 -6.11 12.27
C ILE A 153 -15.07 -7.11 13.01
N LEU A 154 -15.81 -7.94 12.27
CA LEU A 154 -16.61 -9.01 12.87
C LEU A 154 -15.74 -10.04 13.61
N LYS A 155 -14.58 -10.42 13.05
CA LYS A 155 -13.63 -11.32 13.71
C LYS A 155 -13.04 -10.73 14.99
N ILE A 156 -12.84 -9.40 15.04
CA ILE A 156 -12.40 -8.72 16.27
C ILE A 156 -13.44 -8.91 17.37
N GLY A 157 -14.71 -8.59 17.09
CA GLY A 157 -15.79 -8.70 18.07
C GLY A 157 -16.03 -10.12 18.59
N ASN A 158 -15.75 -11.15 17.79
CA ASN A 158 -15.85 -12.55 18.20
C ASN A 158 -14.66 -13.04 19.02
N ASN A 159 -13.49 -12.39 18.92
CA ASN A 159 -12.29 -12.76 19.70
C ASN A 159 -12.22 -12.02 21.06
N ASP A 160 -13.07 -11.02 21.26
CA ASP A 160 -13.21 -10.27 22.52
C ASP A 160 -14.27 -10.91 23.47
N LEU A 161 -14.83 -12.07 23.10
CA LEU A 161 -15.86 -12.86 23.83
C LEU A 161 -15.30 -14.21 24.28
#